data_AF-G5R5M7-F1
#
_entry.id   AF-G5R5M7-F1
#
_cell.length_a   1.000
_cell.length_b   1.000
_cell.length_c   1.000
_cell.angle_alpha   90.00
_cell.angle_beta   90.00
_cell.angle_gamma   90.00
#
_symmetry.space_group_name_H-M   'P 1'
#
loop_
_entity.id
_entity.type
_entity.pdbx_description
1 polymer ?
#
loop_
_entity_poly.entity_id
_entity_poly.type
_entity_poly.pdbx_seq_one_letter_code
_entity_poly.pdbx_strand_id
1 'polypeptide(L)' 'MWYLFREWLPASGETLRDFPVFFQYLNFVHEVAEHELLTDIYLPLR' A
#
# COMPACT_ATOMS: atom_id res chain seq x y z
N MET A 1 -4.23 4.01 2.58
CA MET A 1 -4.97 2.89 1.96
C MET A 1 -6.25 3.36 1.27
N TRP A 2 -7.17 4.07 1.94
CA TRP A 2 -8.38 4.65 1.32
C TRP A 2 -8.08 5.42 0.02
N TYR A 3 -7.11 6.34 0.04
CA TYR A 3 -6.72 7.12 -1.14
C TYR A 3 -6.38 6.26 -2.38
N LEU A 4 -5.63 5.16 -2.20
CA LEU A 4 -5.23 4.28 -3.31
C LEU A 4 -6.44 3.69 -4.03
N PHE A 5 -7.48 3.28 -3.28
CA PHE A 5 -8.66 2.63 -3.85
C PHE A 5 -9.70 3.60 -4.40
N ARG A 6 -9.84 4.80 -3.80
CA ARG A 6 -10.91 5.73 -4.19
C ARG A 6 -10.48 6.79 -5.18
N GLU A 7 -9.23 7.20 -5.11
CA GLU A 7 -8.74 8.32 -5.89
C GLU A 7 -7.75 7.85 -6.94
N TRP A 8 -6.66 7.22 -6.52
CA TRP A 8 -5.61 6.83 -7.45
C TRP A 8 -6.05 5.72 -8.41
N LEU A 9 -6.62 4.61 -7.93
CA LEU A 9 -6.98 3.46 -8.76
C LEU A 9 -8.04 3.80 -9.83
N PRO A 10 -9.15 4.50 -9.53
CA PRO A 10 -10.10 4.89 -10.57
C PRO A 10 -9.50 5.88 -11.57
N ALA A 11 -8.56 6.74 -11.14
CA ALA A 11 -7.90 7.72 -12.00
C ALA A 11 -6.75 7.14 -12.84
N SER A 12 -6.13 6.04 -12.42
CA SER A 12 -4.99 5.44 -13.12
C SER A 12 -5.38 4.66 -14.37
N GLY A 13 -6.65 4.29 -14.51
CA GLY A 13 -7.14 3.42 -15.60
C GLY A 13 -6.75 1.94 -15.42
N GLU A 14 -6.12 1.61 -14.30
CA GLU A 14 -5.73 0.25 -13.94
C GLU A 14 -6.91 -0.55 -13.37
N THR A 15 -6.78 -1.87 -13.37
CA THR A 15 -7.78 -2.76 -12.76
C THR A 15 -7.13 -3.70 -11.76
N LEU A 16 -7.81 -3.94 -10.64
CA LEU A 16 -7.36 -4.90 -9.65
C LEU A 16 -7.42 -6.33 -10.19
N ARG A 17 -6.37 -7.10 -9.89
CA ARG A 17 -6.41 -8.55 -10.03
C ARG A 17 -7.07 -9.16 -8.79
N ASP A 18 -7.61 -10.36 -8.95
CA ASP A 18 -8.08 -11.20 -7.84
C ASP A 18 -6.90 -11.78 -7.05
N PHE A 19 -6.24 -10.92 -6.26
CA PHE A 19 -5.10 -11.25 -5.42
C PHE A 19 -5.04 -10.27 -4.23
N PRO A 20 -4.55 -10.68 -3.05
CA PRO A 20 -4.52 -9.80 -1.88
C PRO A 20 -3.50 -8.67 -2.03
N VAL A 21 -3.72 -7.57 -1.30
CA VAL A 21 -2.73 -6.50 -1.12
C VAL A 21 -1.63 -6.98 -0.18
N PHE A 22 -0.38 -6.64 -0.49
CA PHE A 22 0.77 -6.94 0.37
C PHE A 22 1.28 -5.70 1.08
N PHE A 23 1.75 -5.92 2.30
CA PHE A 23 2.41 -4.92 3.11
C PHE A 23 3.83 -5.39 3.40
N GLN A 24 4.82 -4.56 3.09
CA GLN A 24 6.20 -4.80 3.45
C GLN A 24 6.62 -3.71 4.44
N TYR A 25 6.81 -4.11 5.69
CA TYR A 25 7.35 -3.25 6.74
C TYR A 25 8.87 -3.13 6.54
N LEU A 26 9.35 -1.91 6.31
CA LEU A 26 10.76 -1.66 6.02
C LEU A 26 11.58 -1.44 7.30
N ASN A 27 10.93 -1.13 8.42
CA ASN A 27 11.54 -0.96 9.73
C ASN A 27 10.61 -1.49 10.84
N PHE A 28 11.18 -1.67 12.04
CA PHE A 28 10.46 -2.25 13.17
C PHE A 28 9.94 -1.20 14.15
N VAL A 29 8.74 -1.45 14.67
CA VAL A 29 8.03 -0.58 15.63
C VAL A 29 8.79 -0.33 16.95
N HIS A 30 9.76 -1.18 17.28
CA HIS A 30 10.60 -1.01 18.48
C HIS A 30 11.96 -0.35 18.19
N GLU A 31 12.26 -0.03 16.93
CA GLU A 31 13.56 0.51 16.49
C GLU A 31 13.49 1.98 16.10
N VAL A 32 12.32 2.49 15.68
CA VAL A 32 12.15 3.88 15.20
C VAL A 32 10.93 4.55 15.85
N ALA A 33 10.85 5.88 15.78
CA ALA A 33 9.65 6.58 16.22
C ALA A 33 8.45 6.29 15.30
N GLU A 34 7.22 6.42 15.80
CA GLU A 34 6.00 6.06 15.06
C GLU A 34 5.87 6.79 13.71
N HIS A 35 6.26 8.07 13.65
CA HIS A 35 6.20 8.87 12.42
C HIS A 35 7.28 8.53 11.39
N GLU A 36 8.27 7.71 11.78
CA GLU A 36 9.34 7.23 10.92
C GLU A 36 9.06 5.82 10.38
N LEU A 37 7.94 5.19 10.76
CA LEU A 37 7.57 3.87 10.27
C LEU A 37 7.30 3.92 8.76
N LEU A 38 7.97 3.03 8.04
CA LEU A 38 7.88 2.92 6.59
C LEU A 38 7.25 1.58 6.20
N THR A 39 6.21 1.65 5.38
CA THR A 39 5.50 0.47 4.88
C THR A 39 5.22 0.65 3.39
N ASP A 40 5.76 -0.26 2.59
CA ASP A 40 5.39 -0.37 1.19
C ASP A 40 4.06 -1.12 1.07
N ILE A 41 3.17 -0.61 0.22
CA ILE A 41 1.85 -1.19 -0.05
C ILE A 41 1.80 -1.61 -1.52
N TYR A 42 1.67 -2.90 -1.79
CA TYR A 42 1.60 -3.44 -3.15
C TYR A 42 0.16 -3.76 -3.53
N LEU A 43 -0.32 -3.05 -4.55
CA LEU A 43 -1.62 -3.27 -5.14
C LEU A 43 -1.48 -4.19 -6.36
N PRO A 44 -2.06 -5.41 -6.36
CA PRO A 44 -1.95 -6.31 -7.50
C PRO A 44 -2.86 -5.85 -8.63
N LEU A 45 -2.25 -5.45 -9.74
CA LEU A 45 -2.94 -5.02 -10.95
C LEU A 45 -3.04 -6.16 -11.98
N ARG A 46 -3.97 -6.04 -12.93
CA ARG A 46 -4.26 -7.09 -13.92
C ARG A 46 -3.25 -7.15 -15.04
#